data_AF-A0A356TIU5-F1
#
_entry.id   AF-A0A356TIU5-F1
#
_cell.length_a   1.000
_cell.length_b   1.000
_cell.length_c   1.000
_cell.angle_alpha   90.00
_cell.angle_beta   90.00
_cell.angle_gamma   90.00
#
_symmetry.space_group_name_H-M   'P 1'
#
loop_
_entity.id
_entity.type
_entity.pdbx_description
1 polymer ?
#
loop_
_entity_poly.entity_id
_entity_poly.type
_entity_poly.pdbx_seq_one_letter_code
_entity_poly.pdbx_strand_id
1 'polypeptide(L)'
;MRSARFPWRHLVAGCLFLAGCLLLAGCQRGPTVFVDLRTDLVPGAEFQALEIWLERREGSGATEVGRARRSVSPDDRFIDGVRVAELAAPGEGVYHVRARLYASGGILATGGTLVRVREDTVVSVRVERACAYAGCAEGQLCERGECVDEDCALTTPGECGETPACASPVDCPARADCADARCDEGFCFFEMREGACAPTDYCDPQRGCLRFPEQSDAGAPMCGDTLVDCDGDPEDCEVNVALDPNHCGGCDVRCEIQNATALCASGACSLLLCDPGFGDCDGDESSGCETSVTTVAECGDCGVACGASETCTSIGQCRCGARFGGIGSGPACLGSETCCGDACADLQRDPTSCGACGAACAPGETCRDGQCACGPGRGGVGAGAFCGGACCDDACVDLDTDVANCGACGVRCGDGESCDGGECRCGGTRGSARPACGPTETCCTDACADLGFDEASCGGCGIGCGPGEFCNAGACQCGTDAGEVGAGRLCGAAQTCCGTGCQDTDADRMNCGGCGVRCGRGERCAGGACRCGSASADPGDGALCSVVEECCLSMGVTQCASSRDCS
;
A
#
# COMPACT_ATOMS: atom_id res chain seq x y z
N MET A 1 51.56 18.16 -56.44
CA MET A 1 52.17 17.14 -55.56
C MET A 1 51.23 16.89 -54.40
N ARG A 2 50.79 15.63 -54.22
CA ARG A 2 50.01 15.19 -53.06
C ARG A 2 50.88 15.26 -51.81
N SER A 3 50.35 15.70 -50.68
CA SER A 3 50.40 14.92 -49.42
C SER A 3 49.68 15.67 -48.30
N ALA A 4 48.70 14.98 -47.73
CA ALA A 4 47.93 15.36 -46.56
C ALA A 4 48.77 15.28 -45.27
N ARG A 5 48.33 15.99 -44.23
CA ARG A 5 48.11 15.47 -42.86
C ARG A 5 47.51 16.54 -41.93
N PHE A 6 46.29 16.29 -41.49
CA PHE A 6 45.66 16.80 -40.25
C PHE A 6 46.44 16.26 -39.02
N PRO A 7 46.34 16.80 -37.76
CA PRO A 7 45.04 16.99 -37.08
C PRO A 7 44.87 18.05 -35.94
N TRP A 8 43.60 18.39 -35.65
CA TRP A 8 42.93 18.51 -34.33
C TRP A 8 43.24 19.66 -33.33
N ARG A 9 42.29 20.62 -33.14
CA ARG A 9 41.40 20.82 -31.95
C ARG A 9 41.00 22.28 -31.63
N HIS A 10 39.77 22.40 -31.09
CA HIS A 10 39.07 23.52 -30.41
C HIS A 10 38.39 24.55 -31.34
N LEU A 11 37.07 24.48 -31.60
CA LEU A 11 35.86 24.76 -30.79
C LEU A 11 35.47 26.25 -30.72
N VAL A 12 34.14 26.47 -30.72
CA VAL A 12 33.35 27.71 -30.57
C VAL A 12 33.00 28.38 -31.91
N ALA A 13 31.86 28.08 -32.54
CA ALA A 13 30.45 28.36 -32.21
C ALA A 13 29.94 29.66 -32.86
N GLY A 14 28.81 29.54 -33.57
CA GLY A 14 28.01 30.66 -34.07
C GLY A 14 27.59 30.53 -35.53
N CYS A 15 26.54 29.75 -35.80
CA CYS A 15 25.53 29.96 -36.85
C CYS A 15 24.77 28.66 -37.13
N LEU A 16 23.67 28.42 -36.40
CA LEU A 16 22.55 27.57 -36.84
C LEU A 16 21.39 27.70 -35.83
N PHE A 17 20.68 28.81 -35.91
CA PHE A 17 19.35 28.97 -35.32
C PHE A 17 18.55 29.85 -36.28
N LEU A 18 17.64 29.23 -37.04
CA LEU A 18 16.39 29.78 -37.62
C LEU A 18 15.95 28.92 -38.82
N ALA A 19 15.61 27.65 -38.57
CA ALA A 19 14.77 26.83 -39.46
C ALA A 19 14.34 25.56 -38.72
N GLY A 20 13.46 25.71 -37.73
CA GLY A 20 13.00 24.57 -36.94
C GLY A 20 11.76 24.93 -36.14
N CYS A 21 10.59 24.80 -36.76
CA CYS A 21 9.28 24.45 -36.17
C CYS A 21 8.15 24.79 -37.16
N LEU A 22 8.18 24.21 -38.37
CA LEU A 22 6.91 23.85 -39.02
C LEU A 22 6.52 22.50 -38.43
N LEU A 23 5.62 22.52 -37.46
CA LEU A 23 4.92 21.34 -36.98
C LEU A 23 4.15 20.74 -38.16
N LEU A 24 4.73 19.71 -38.78
CA LEU A 24 3.94 18.66 -39.44
C LEU A 24 3.20 17.90 -38.34
N ALA A 25 2.18 18.52 -37.75
CA ALA A 25 1.04 17.78 -37.26
C ALA A 25 0.33 17.25 -38.51
N GLY A 26 0.86 16.16 -39.08
CA GLY A 26 0.07 15.37 -39.99
C GLY A 26 -1.17 14.96 -39.20
N CYS A 27 -2.33 15.50 -39.57
CA CYS A 27 -3.60 14.87 -39.21
C CYS A 27 -3.53 13.46 -39.80
N GLN A 28 -3.04 12.49 -39.04
CA GLN A 28 -3.32 11.09 -39.31
C GLN A 28 -4.83 10.96 -39.09
N ARG A 29 -5.60 11.18 -40.16
CA ARG A 29 -7.01 10.78 -40.18
C ARG A 29 -6.97 9.27 -39.98
N GLY A 30 -7.45 8.84 -38.82
CA GLY A 30 -7.72 7.42 -38.60
C GLY A 30 -8.71 6.90 -39.66
N PRO A 31 -8.78 5.58 -39.83
CA PRO A 31 -9.72 4.96 -40.76
C PRO A 31 -11.17 5.36 -40.43
N THR A 32 -12.03 5.35 -41.44
CA THR A 32 -13.46 5.62 -41.30
C THR A 32 -14.22 4.30 -41.25
N VAL A 33 -15.12 4.17 -40.27
CA VAL A 33 -16.07 3.08 -40.17
C VAL A 33 -17.39 3.52 -40.77
N PHE A 34 -17.74 2.86 -41.85
CA PHE A 34 -18.93 3.08 -42.64
C PHE A 34 -20.00 2.08 -42.24
N VAL A 35 -21.08 2.52 -41.61
CA VAL A 35 -22.07 1.63 -41.00
C VAL A 35 -23.30 1.53 -41.89
N ASP A 36 -23.56 0.32 -42.38
CA ASP A 36 -24.81 -0.04 -43.05
C ASP A 36 -25.74 -0.74 -42.05
N LEU A 37 -26.98 -0.29 -41.92
CA LEU A 37 -27.97 -0.94 -41.07
C LEU A 37 -28.88 -1.82 -41.91
N ARG A 38 -29.13 -3.05 -41.43
CA ARG A 38 -30.10 -4.00 -41.99
C ARG A 38 -31.15 -4.41 -40.97
N THR A 39 -32.42 -4.26 -41.32
CA THR A 39 -33.56 -4.67 -40.46
C THR A 39 -34.80 -4.96 -41.30
N ASP A 40 -35.68 -5.83 -40.80
CA ASP A 40 -37.04 -6.08 -41.29
C ASP A 40 -38.10 -5.25 -40.54
N LEU A 41 -37.69 -4.35 -39.65
CA LEU A 41 -38.56 -3.34 -39.06
C LEU A 41 -38.94 -2.30 -40.12
N VAL A 42 -40.19 -1.85 -40.10
CA VAL A 42 -40.74 -0.93 -41.10
C VAL A 42 -40.46 0.52 -40.69
N PRO A 43 -39.65 1.28 -41.44
CA PRO A 43 -39.33 2.67 -41.11
C PRO A 43 -40.57 3.56 -41.22
N GLY A 44 -40.69 4.54 -40.33
CA GLY A 44 -41.84 5.42 -40.24
C GLY A 44 -43.08 4.80 -39.59
N ALA A 45 -43.25 3.47 -39.66
CA ALA A 45 -44.32 2.76 -38.97
C ALA A 45 -43.89 2.26 -37.58
N GLU A 46 -42.76 1.55 -37.51
CA GLU A 46 -42.32 0.87 -36.30
C GLU A 46 -41.19 1.61 -35.59
N PHE A 47 -40.32 2.28 -36.34
CA PHE A 47 -39.26 3.13 -35.80
C PHE A 47 -39.09 4.40 -36.64
N GLN A 48 -38.69 5.49 -35.97
CA GLN A 48 -38.68 6.85 -36.53
C GLN A 48 -37.29 7.50 -36.47
N ALA A 49 -36.41 6.97 -35.62
CA ALA A 49 -35.02 7.39 -35.55
C ALA A 49 -34.11 6.23 -35.20
N LEU A 50 -32.83 6.39 -35.53
CA LEU A 50 -31.77 5.48 -35.14
C LEU A 50 -30.56 6.25 -34.64
N GLU A 51 -29.79 5.61 -33.78
CA GLU A 51 -28.52 6.10 -33.26
C GLU A 51 -27.47 5.01 -33.41
N ILE A 52 -26.32 5.39 -33.98
CA ILE A 52 -25.15 4.55 -34.16
C ILE A 52 -24.01 5.14 -33.34
N TRP A 53 -23.31 4.30 -32.58
CA TRP A 53 -22.09 4.74 -31.90
C TRP A 53 -21.02 3.66 -31.94
N LEU A 54 -19.78 4.12 -31.91
CA LEU A 54 -18.58 3.32 -32.06
C LEU A 54 -17.82 3.34 -30.73
N GLU A 55 -17.49 2.17 -30.20
CA GLU A 55 -16.71 2.03 -28.98
C GLU A 55 -15.41 1.29 -29.25
N ARG A 56 -14.28 1.83 -28.79
CA ARG A 56 -12.98 1.15 -28.85
C ARG A 56 -12.87 0.17 -27.68
N ARG A 57 -12.54 -1.10 -27.94
CA ARG A 57 -12.27 -2.10 -26.90
C ARG A 57 -10.82 -2.04 -26.45
N GLU A 58 -10.59 -1.87 -25.16
CA GLU A 58 -9.27 -1.90 -24.52
C GLU A 58 -9.32 -2.80 -23.27
N GLY A 59 -8.80 -4.02 -23.39
CA GLY A 59 -8.96 -5.03 -22.33
C GLY A 59 -10.42 -5.40 -22.13
N SER A 60 -10.93 -5.32 -20.89
CA SER A 60 -12.35 -5.54 -20.56
C SER A 60 -13.21 -4.27 -20.69
N GLY A 61 -12.61 -3.11 -20.97
CA GLY A 61 -13.31 -1.82 -21.09
C GLY A 61 -13.70 -1.48 -22.53
N ALA A 62 -14.73 -0.64 -22.68
CA ALA A 62 -15.15 -0.03 -23.93
C ALA A 62 -15.21 1.49 -23.76
N THR A 63 -14.67 2.26 -24.71
CA THR A 63 -14.73 3.73 -24.70
C THR A 63 -15.40 4.22 -25.97
N GLU A 64 -16.48 5.01 -25.86
CA GLU A 64 -17.13 5.63 -27.02
C GLU A 64 -16.17 6.61 -27.71
N VAL A 65 -16.00 6.46 -29.03
CA VAL A 65 -15.11 7.28 -29.86
C VAL A 65 -15.86 8.11 -30.90
N GLY A 66 -17.15 7.82 -31.12
CA GLY A 66 -17.98 8.59 -32.04
C GLY A 66 -19.42 8.10 -32.07
N ARG A 67 -20.34 9.01 -32.41
CA ARG A 67 -21.78 8.78 -32.44
C ARG A 67 -22.43 9.56 -33.57
N ALA A 68 -23.46 8.99 -34.17
CA ALA A 68 -24.31 9.63 -35.17
C ALA A 68 -25.77 9.26 -34.91
N ARG A 69 -26.67 10.23 -35.02
CA ARG A 69 -28.12 10.03 -34.95
C ARG A 69 -28.74 10.45 -36.28
N ARG A 70 -29.70 9.67 -36.77
CA ARG A 70 -30.38 9.89 -38.06
C ARG A 70 -31.89 9.63 -37.91
N SER A 71 -32.71 10.51 -38.47
CA SER A 71 -34.14 10.28 -38.69
C SER A 71 -34.33 9.36 -39.91
N VAL A 72 -35.35 8.51 -39.89
CA VAL A 72 -35.61 7.56 -40.99
C VAL A 72 -36.79 7.99 -41.84
N SER A 73 -36.70 7.75 -43.15
CA SER A 73 -37.79 7.97 -44.10
C SER A 73 -38.58 6.67 -44.32
N PRO A 74 -39.91 6.71 -44.50
CA PRO A 74 -40.68 5.56 -44.94
C PRO A 74 -40.18 4.91 -46.24
N ASP A 75 -39.47 5.68 -47.08
CA ASP A 75 -38.90 5.20 -48.35
C ASP A 75 -37.55 4.46 -48.17
N ASP A 76 -36.95 4.48 -46.98
CA ASP A 76 -35.67 3.82 -46.73
C ASP A 76 -35.84 2.29 -46.79
N ARG A 77 -35.07 1.62 -47.67
CA ARG A 77 -35.11 0.15 -47.80
C ARG A 77 -34.04 -0.53 -46.93
N PHE A 78 -34.26 -0.54 -45.62
CA PHE A 78 -33.29 -1.13 -44.66
C PHE A 78 -33.02 -2.63 -44.89
N ILE A 79 -33.95 -3.38 -45.48
CA ILE A 79 -33.72 -4.80 -45.80
C ILE A 79 -32.54 -5.03 -46.76
N ASP A 80 -32.23 -4.06 -47.63
CA ASP A 80 -31.13 -4.13 -48.58
C ASP A 80 -29.79 -3.64 -47.98
N GLY A 81 -29.86 -2.99 -46.81
CA GLY A 81 -28.75 -2.29 -46.18
C GLY A 81 -28.70 -0.82 -46.58
N VAL A 82 -28.81 0.06 -45.60
CA VAL A 82 -28.74 1.51 -45.79
C VAL A 82 -27.57 2.07 -45.00
N ARG A 83 -26.73 2.91 -45.65
CA ARG A 83 -25.67 3.65 -44.97
C ARG A 83 -26.29 4.62 -43.99
N VAL A 84 -26.03 4.42 -42.71
CA VAL A 84 -26.63 5.20 -41.61
C VAL A 84 -25.62 6.07 -40.86
N ALA A 85 -24.33 5.72 -40.91
CA ALA A 85 -23.29 6.49 -40.24
C ALA A 85 -21.93 6.36 -40.93
N GLU A 86 -21.12 7.39 -40.77
CA GLU A 86 -19.70 7.43 -41.13
C GLU A 86 -18.94 7.97 -39.92
N LEU A 87 -18.23 7.09 -39.21
CA LEU A 87 -17.61 7.40 -37.92
C LEU A 87 -16.10 7.26 -38.01
N ALA A 88 -15.35 8.24 -37.49
CA ALA A 88 -13.90 8.16 -37.46
C ALA A 88 -13.44 7.17 -36.37
N ALA A 89 -12.58 6.22 -36.73
CA ALA A 89 -11.94 5.30 -35.79
C ALA A 89 -10.52 5.80 -35.45
N PRO A 90 -10.22 6.14 -34.17
CA PRO A 90 -8.92 6.61 -33.74
C PRO A 90 -7.87 5.47 -33.71
N GLY A 91 -7.35 5.15 -34.90
CA GLY A 91 -6.29 4.16 -35.11
C GLY A 91 -6.80 2.73 -35.31
N GLU A 92 -5.88 1.82 -35.61
CA GLU A 92 -6.19 0.40 -35.80
C GLU A 92 -6.60 -0.24 -34.47
N GLY A 93 -7.58 -1.15 -34.50
CA GLY A 93 -8.11 -1.77 -33.28
C GLY A 93 -9.36 -2.61 -33.49
N VAL A 94 -9.91 -3.12 -32.39
CA VAL A 94 -11.22 -3.76 -32.38
C VAL A 94 -12.22 -2.76 -31.83
N TYR A 95 -13.30 -2.57 -32.57
CA TYR A 95 -14.36 -1.64 -32.24
C TYR A 95 -15.69 -2.36 -32.15
N HIS A 96 -16.52 -1.94 -31.21
CA HIS A 96 -17.92 -2.34 -31.09
C HIS A 96 -18.77 -1.28 -31.79
N VAL A 97 -19.51 -1.67 -32.82
CA VAL A 97 -20.43 -0.80 -33.56
C VAL A 97 -21.82 -1.10 -33.06
N ARG A 98 -22.44 -0.15 -32.35
CA ARG A 98 -23.76 -0.31 -31.76
C ARG A 98 -24.80 0.44 -32.55
N ALA A 99 -26.01 -0.10 -32.59
CA ALA A 99 -27.19 0.51 -33.17
C ALA A 99 -28.35 0.45 -32.20
N ARG A 100 -29.10 1.55 -32.12
CA ARG A 100 -30.33 1.65 -31.34
C ARG A 100 -31.41 2.28 -32.18
N LEU A 101 -32.55 1.61 -32.29
CA LEU A 101 -33.72 2.06 -33.03
C LEU A 101 -34.76 2.57 -32.05
N TYR A 102 -35.41 3.68 -32.39
CA TYR A 102 -36.37 4.36 -31.54
C TYR A 102 -37.76 4.36 -32.20
N ALA A 103 -38.76 3.90 -31.44
CA ALA A 103 -40.17 4.11 -31.72
C ALA A 103 -40.65 5.40 -31.02
N SER A 104 -41.90 5.80 -31.24
CA SER A 104 -42.53 6.95 -30.57
C SER A 104 -42.55 6.82 -29.03
N GLY A 105 -42.53 5.60 -28.50
CA GLY A 105 -42.53 5.30 -27.07
C GLY A 105 -41.15 5.02 -26.44
N GLY A 106 -40.04 5.22 -27.17
CA GLY A 106 -38.69 5.00 -26.65
C GLY A 106 -37.87 3.98 -27.45
N ILE A 107 -36.95 3.29 -26.79
CA ILE A 107 -36.05 2.33 -27.44
C ILE A 107 -36.86 1.12 -27.91
N LEU A 108 -36.87 0.90 -29.23
CA LEU A 108 -37.52 -0.25 -29.83
C LEU A 108 -36.60 -1.46 -29.87
N ALA A 109 -35.37 -1.29 -30.37
CA ALA A 109 -34.45 -2.40 -30.56
C ALA A 109 -33.00 -1.92 -30.44
N THR A 110 -32.14 -2.81 -29.96
CA THR A 110 -30.69 -2.62 -29.95
C THR A 110 -30.02 -3.76 -30.69
N GLY A 111 -28.97 -3.45 -31.43
CA GLY A 111 -28.09 -4.45 -32.02
C GLY A 111 -26.68 -3.91 -32.12
N GLY A 112 -25.78 -4.72 -32.63
CA GLY A 112 -24.40 -4.30 -32.79
C GLY A 112 -23.55 -5.41 -33.38
N THR A 113 -22.29 -5.09 -33.64
CA THR A 113 -21.31 -6.08 -34.07
C THR A 113 -19.91 -5.61 -33.74
N LEU A 114 -18.99 -6.56 -33.63
CA LEU A 114 -17.58 -6.30 -33.41
C LEU A 114 -16.84 -6.31 -34.74
N VAL A 115 -16.07 -5.27 -35.00
CA VAL A 115 -15.29 -5.13 -36.23
C VAL A 115 -13.84 -4.80 -35.90
N ARG A 116 -12.92 -5.50 -36.58
CA ARG A 116 -11.50 -5.17 -36.54
C ARG A 116 -11.19 -4.16 -37.64
N VAL A 117 -10.84 -2.95 -37.25
CA VAL A 117 -10.56 -1.84 -38.17
C VAL A 117 -9.04 -1.71 -38.34
N ARG A 118 -8.59 -1.76 -39.59
CA ARG A 118 -7.19 -1.50 -39.99
C ARG A 118 -7.09 -0.38 -41.03
N GLU A 119 -8.13 -0.27 -41.86
CA GLU A 119 -8.31 0.74 -42.88
C GLU A 119 -9.80 1.13 -42.94
N ASP A 120 -10.19 1.99 -43.87
CA ASP A 120 -11.60 2.33 -44.08
C ASP A 120 -12.43 1.04 -44.26
N THR A 121 -13.39 0.83 -43.36
CA THR A 121 -14.09 -0.44 -43.22
C THR A 121 -15.59 -0.21 -43.32
N VAL A 122 -16.26 -0.98 -44.17
CA VAL A 122 -17.72 -1.05 -44.21
C VAL A 122 -18.18 -2.18 -43.29
N VAL A 123 -19.11 -1.86 -42.39
CA VAL A 123 -19.68 -2.80 -41.42
C VAL A 123 -21.18 -2.81 -41.58
N SER A 124 -21.78 -4.01 -41.65
CA SER A 124 -23.22 -4.17 -41.67
C SER A 124 -23.71 -4.58 -40.29
N VAL A 125 -24.44 -3.70 -39.63
CA VAL A 125 -25.12 -3.99 -38.37
C VAL A 125 -26.51 -4.52 -38.70
N ARG A 126 -26.87 -5.66 -38.10
CA ARG A 126 -28.19 -6.25 -38.25
C ARG A 126 -28.99 -6.02 -36.97
N VAL A 127 -30.25 -5.66 -37.14
CA VAL A 127 -31.21 -5.54 -36.03
C VAL A 127 -32.45 -6.30 -36.43
N GLU A 128 -32.67 -7.44 -35.80
CA GLU A 128 -33.81 -8.30 -36.10
C GLU A 128 -35.06 -7.85 -35.35
N ARG A 129 -36.24 -8.01 -35.97
CA ARG A 129 -37.52 -7.81 -35.29
C ARG A 129 -37.67 -8.64 -34.01
N ALA A 130 -37.09 -9.84 -33.95
CA ALA A 130 -37.11 -10.66 -32.74
C ALA A 130 -36.40 -9.96 -31.56
N CYS A 131 -35.44 -9.08 -31.85
CA CYS A 131 -34.70 -8.29 -30.86
C CYS A 131 -35.42 -7.03 -30.40
N ALA A 132 -36.51 -6.63 -31.07
CA ALA A 132 -37.32 -5.49 -30.63
C ALA A 132 -38.08 -5.74 -29.32
N TYR A 133 -38.11 -7.00 -28.84
CA TYR A 133 -38.85 -7.40 -27.65
C TYR A 133 -38.02 -8.20 -26.64
N ALA A 134 -36.72 -8.43 -26.92
CA ALA A 134 -35.88 -9.32 -26.12
C ALA A 134 -35.39 -8.69 -24.79
N GLY A 135 -35.25 -7.36 -24.72
CA GLY A 135 -34.90 -6.64 -23.48
C GLY A 135 -33.59 -7.08 -22.83
N CYS A 136 -32.49 -7.13 -23.59
CA CYS A 136 -31.21 -7.64 -23.11
C CYS A 136 -30.56 -6.76 -22.04
N ALA A 137 -29.88 -7.40 -21.08
CA ALA A 137 -29.16 -6.71 -20.01
C ALA A 137 -27.91 -5.98 -20.53
N GLU A 138 -27.36 -5.08 -19.73
CA GLU A 138 -26.10 -4.40 -20.03
C GLU A 138 -24.96 -5.42 -20.21
N GLY A 139 -24.19 -5.31 -21.30
CA GLY A 139 -23.17 -6.31 -21.66
C GLY A 139 -23.73 -7.55 -22.38
N GLN A 140 -24.92 -7.46 -22.97
CA GLN A 140 -25.45 -8.49 -23.86
C GLN A 140 -25.89 -7.90 -25.19
N LEU A 141 -25.63 -8.62 -26.29
CA LEU A 141 -26.22 -8.33 -27.59
C LEU A 141 -27.41 -9.23 -27.83
N CYS A 142 -28.44 -8.71 -28.51
CA CYS A 142 -29.47 -9.58 -29.05
C CYS A 142 -29.03 -10.09 -30.42
N GLU A 143 -28.90 -11.41 -30.54
CA GLU A 143 -28.61 -12.11 -31.79
C GLU A 143 -29.70 -13.18 -31.97
N ARG A 144 -30.44 -13.14 -33.08
CA ARG A 144 -31.54 -14.09 -33.39
C ARG A 144 -32.67 -14.13 -32.36
N GLY A 145 -32.90 -13.02 -31.66
CA GLY A 145 -33.94 -12.91 -30.63
C GLY A 145 -33.54 -13.46 -29.26
N GLU A 146 -32.29 -13.89 -29.09
CA GLU A 146 -31.72 -14.32 -27.81
C GLU A 146 -30.63 -13.35 -27.35
N CYS A 147 -30.58 -13.09 -26.05
CA CYS A 147 -29.53 -12.26 -25.45
C CYS A 147 -28.27 -13.10 -25.26
N VAL A 148 -27.22 -12.77 -25.99
CA VAL A 148 -25.90 -13.41 -25.94
C VAL A 148 -24.88 -12.47 -25.31
N ASP A 149 -23.88 -13.06 -24.65
CA ASP A 149 -22.76 -12.31 -24.07
C ASP A 149 -21.86 -11.70 -25.17
N GLU A 150 -21.44 -10.44 -25.00
CA GLU A 150 -20.67 -9.71 -26.03
C GLU A 150 -19.28 -10.30 -26.27
N ASP A 151 -18.69 -10.97 -25.27
CA ASP A 151 -17.37 -11.60 -25.38
C ASP A 151 -17.44 -12.96 -26.07
N CYS A 152 -18.63 -13.58 -26.15
CA CYS A 152 -18.85 -14.85 -26.83
C CYS A 152 -18.55 -14.75 -28.34
N ALA A 153 -18.79 -13.58 -28.96
CA ALA A 153 -18.52 -13.34 -30.38
C ALA A 153 -17.01 -13.26 -30.76
N LEU A 154 -16.10 -13.18 -29.77
CA LEU A 154 -14.66 -12.91 -30.01
C LEU A 154 -13.75 -14.13 -29.97
N THR A 155 -14.04 -15.11 -29.11
CA THR A 155 -13.07 -16.17 -28.80
C THR A 155 -13.32 -17.46 -29.55
N THR A 156 -14.56 -17.73 -29.95
CA THR A 156 -14.99 -18.98 -30.58
C THR A 156 -16.39 -18.79 -31.20
N PRO A 157 -16.49 -18.44 -32.50
CA PRO A 157 -17.79 -18.30 -33.18
C PRO A 157 -18.75 -19.47 -32.88
N GLY A 158 -18.20 -20.69 -32.84
CA GLY A 158 -18.85 -21.98 -32.57
C GLY A 158 -19.56 -22.19 -31.23
N GLU A 159 -19.24 -21.42 -30.19
CA GLU A 159 -19.68 -21.73 -28.82
C GLU A 159 -20.94 -20.97 -28.39
N CYS A 160 -21.43 -20.02 -29.18
CA CYS A 160 -22.60 -19.17 -28.86
C CYS A 160 -23.93 -19.71 -29.41
N GLY A 161 -24.01 -21.01 -29.72
CA GLY A 161 -25.22 -21.64 -30.28
C GLY A 161 -25.44 -21.30 -31.76
N GLU A 162 -24.54 -21.74 -32.63
CA GLU A 162 -24.54 -21.45 -34.07
C GLU A 162 -25.50 -22.33 -34.91
N THR A 163 -26.76 -22.49 -34.52
CA THR A 163 -27.74 -22.99 -35.50
C THR A 163 -28.26 -21.80 -36.31
N PRO A 164 -27.89 -21.63 -37.60
CA PRO A 164 -28.48 -20.57 -38.42
C PRO A 164 -30.00 -20.71 -38.37
N ALA A 165 -30.71 -19.58 -38.21
CA ALA A 165 -32.16 -19.58 -38.11
C ALA A 165 -32.82 -20.10 -39.40
N CYS A 166 -32.12 -19.99 -40.53
CA CYS A 166 -32.53 -20.53 -41.81
C CYS A 166 -31.33 -20.96 -42.67
N ALA A 167 -31.53 -21.93 -43.56
CA ALA A 167 -30.62 -22.19 -44.69
C ALA A 167 -31.21 -21.68 -46.01
N SER A 168 -32.52 -21.48 -46.04
CA SER A 168 -33.31 -21.03 -47.18
C SER A 168 -34.57 -20.31 -46.69
N PRO A 169 -35.26 -19.54 -47.55
CA PRO A 169 -36.49 -18.84 -47.18
C PRO A 169 -37.59 -19.71 -46.56
N VAL A 170 -37.63 -21.01 -46.88
CA VAL A 170 -38.65 -21.94 -46.37
C VAL A 170 -38.44 -22.35 -44.91
N ASP A 171 -37.22 -22.15 -44.39
CA ASP A 171 -36.86 -22.46 -42.99
C ASP A 171 -37.32 -21.35 -42.04
N CYS A 172 -37.65 -20.16 -42.58
CA CYS A 172 -38.15 -19.06 -41.79
C CYS A 172 -39.60 -19.31 -41.37
N PRO A 173 -39.93 -19.17 -40.06
CA PRO A 173 -41.26 -19.46 -39.57
C PRO A 173 -42.30 -18.59 -40.29
N ALA A 174 -43.29 -19.27 -40.87
CA ALA A 174 -44.33 -18.63 -41.66
C ALA A 174 -45.07 -17.57 -40.84
N ARG A 175 -45.18 -16.40 -41.43
CA ARG A 175 -45.67 -15.16 -40.86
C ARG A 175 -46.45 -14.43 -41.96
N ALA A 176 -47.34 -13.51 -41.58
CA ALA A 176 -48.55 -13.09 -42.28
C ALA A 176 -48.47 -12.99 -43.82
N ASP A 177 -49.60 -13.25 -44.50
CA ASP A 177 -49.74 -13.32 -45.97
C ASP A 177 -49.22 -12.09 -46.73
N CYS A 178 -48.95 -10.98 -46.03
CA CYS A 178 -48.48 -9.73 -46.59
C CYS A 178 -46.96 -9.62 -46.78
N ALA A 179 -46.17 -10.58 -46.29
CA ALA A 179 -44.71 -10.57 -46.44
C ALA A 179 -44.17 -11.87 -47.04
N ASP A 180 -43.04 -11.76 -47.74
CA ASP A 180 -42.25 -12.87 -48.25
C ASP A 180 -40.99 -13.03 -47.38
N ALA A 181 -40.72 -14.26 -46.95
CA ALA A 181 -39.53 -14.56 -46.16
C ALA A 181 -38.27 -14.54 -47.03
N ARG A 182 -37.16 -14.05 -46.47
CA ARG A 182 -35.83 -14.04 -47.07
C ARG A 182 -34.84 -14.59 -46.05
N CYS A 183 -34.05 -15.57 -46.45
CA CYS A 183 -32.91 -16.03 -45.67
C CYS A 183 -31.64 -15.31 -46.16
N ASP A 184 -31.02 -14.51 -45.31
CA ASP A 184 -29.79 -13.77 -45.60
C ASP A 184 -28.74 -14.18 -44.57
N GLU A 185 -27.73 -14.93 -44.99
CA GLU A 185 -26.60 -15.38 -44.15
C GLU A 185 -27.00 -16.06 -42.83
N GLY A 186 -28.08 -16.84 -42.85
CA GLY A 186 -28.56 -17.56 -41.66
C GLY A 186 -29.62 -16.81 -40.84
N PHE A 187 -30.03 -15.63 -41.29
CA PHE A 187 -31.05 -14.80 -40.64
C PHE A 187 -32.33 -14.70 -41.47
N CYS A 188 -33.47 -14.69 -40.78
CA CYS A 188 -34.78 -14.54 -41.40
C CYS A 188 -35.20 -13.07 -41.42
N PHE A 189 -35.23 -12.49 -42.61
CA PHE A 189 -35.84 -11.19 -42.88
C PHE A 189 -37.17 -11.38 -43.61
N PHE A 190 -38.04 -10.38 -43.55
CA PHE A 190 -39.34 -10.40 -44.20
C PHE A 190 -39.48 -9.16 -45.07
N GLU A 191 -39.62 -9.37 -46.38
CA GLU A 191 -39.85 -8.31 -47.35
C GLU A 191 -41.35 -8.15 -47.55
N MET A 192 -41.83 -6.90 -47.54
CA MET A 192 -43.25 -6.63 -47.80
C MET A 192 -43.57 -6.97 -49.26
N ARG A 193 -44.65 -7.74 -49.47
CA ARG A 193 -45.13 -8.03 -50.82
C ARG A 193 -45.90 -6.83 -51.35
N GLU A 194 -45.48 -6.34 -52.51
CA GLU A 194 -46.11 -5.18 -53.15
C GLU A 194 -47.62 -5.41 -53.34
N GLY A 195 -48.43 -4.46 -52.87
CA GLY A 195 -49.90 -4.51 -52.97
C GLY A 195 -50.57 -5.52 -52.04
N ALA A 196 -49.87 -6.15 -51.10
CA ALA A 196 -50.47 -7.11 -50.20
C ALA A 196 -51.25 -6.48 -49.03
N CYS A 197 -50.95 -5.23 -48.69
CA CYS A 197 -51.71 -4.42 -47.74
C CYS A 197 -52.36 -3.21 -48.43
N ALA A 198 -53.37 -2.62 -47.78
CA ALA A 198 -53.98 -1.38 -48.25
C ALA A 198 -52.95 -0.22 -48.21
N PRO A 199 -53.11 0.84 -49.02
CA PRO A 199 -52.18 1.98 -49.02
C PRO A 199 -52.03 2.69 -47.67
N THR A 200 -53.00 2.56 -46.77
CA THR A 200 -53.00 3.14 -45.41
C THR A 200 -52.50 2.18 -44.34
N ASP A 201 -52.04 0.99 -44.75
CA ASP A 201 -51.58 -0.06 -43.88
C ASP A 201 -50.13 -0.44 -44.24
N TYR A 202 -49.36 -0.87 -43.25
CA TYR A 202 -48.06 -1.50 -43.44
C TYR A 202 -48.15 -2.99 -43.11
N CYS A 203 -47.27 -3.80 -43.68
CA CYS A 203 -47.20 -5.21 -43.33
C CYS A 203 -46.30 -5.39 -42.10
N ASP A 204 -46.89 -5.82 -40.99
CA ASP A 204 -46.15 -6.44 -39.90
C ASP A 204 -46.08 -7.95 -40.18
N PRO A 205 -44.89 -8.55 -40.38
CA PRO A 205 -44.77 -9.98 -40.66
C PRO A 205 -45.42 -10.86 -39.58
N GLN A 206 -45.46 -10.46 -38.32
CA GLN A 206 -46.07 -11.26 -37.25
C GLN A 206 -47.59 -11.07 -37.15
N ARG A 207 -48.07 -9.86 -37.45
CA ARG A 207 -49.44 -9.43 -37.13
C ARG A 207 -50.33 -9.18 -38.36
N GLY A 208 -49.76 -9.21 -39.57
CA GLY A 208 -50.46 -8.93 -40.82
C GLY A 208 -50.48 -7.45 -41.17
N CYS A 209 -51.40 -7.07 -42.04
CA CYS A 209 -51.58 -5.67 -42.41
C CYS A 209 -52.12 -4.88 -41.22
N LEU A 210 -51.32 -3.94 -40.74
CA LEU A 210 -51.67 -3.03 -39.67
C LEU A 210 -51.80 -1.63 -40.24
N ARG A 211 -52.80 -0.88 -39.78
CA ARG A 211 -52.88 0.56 -40.05
C ARG A 211 -51.57 1.21 -39.60
N PHE A 212 -51.03 2.12 -40.39
CA PHE A 212 -50.02 3.03 -39.86
C PHE A 212 -50.58 3.67 -38.56
N PRO A 213 -49.79 3.77 -37.48
CA PRO A 213 -50.23 4.46 -36.28
C PRO A 213 -50.56 5.92 -36.64
N GLU A 214 -51.85 6.18 -36.79
CA GLU A 214 -52.53 7.42 -37.16
C GLU A 214 -51.71 8.44 -37.98
N GLN A 215 -51.68 8.27 -39.29
CA GLN A 215 -52.04 9.41 -40.15
C GLN A 215 -53.54 9.32 -40.35
N SER A 216 -54.30 10.06 -39.53
CA SER A 216 -55.75 10.11 -39.60
C SER A 216 -56.19 11.00 -40.77
N ASP A 217 -56.78 10.38 -41.79
CA ASP A 217 -57.73 11.05 -42.67
C ASP A 217 -59.00 11.37 -41.86
N ALA A 218 -59.14 12.61 -41.38
CA ALA A 218 -60.44 13.18 -41.00
C ALA A 218 -60.49 14.67 -41.32
N GLY A 219 -61.50 15.09 -42.08
CA GLY A 219 -61.71 16.49 -42.42
C GLY A 219 -61.88 17.40 -41.19
N ALA A 220 -61.22 18.56 -41.26
CA ALA A 220 -61.25 19.73 -40.38
C ALA A 220 -60.76 19.49 -38.93
N PRO A 221 -59.71 20.19 -38.47
CA PRO A 221 -59.01 19.87 -37.24
C PRO A 221 -59.77 20.44 -36.05
N MET A 222 -60.17 19.55 -35.16
CA MET A 222 -60.11 19.86 -33.74
C MET A 222 -58.84 19.15 -33.31
N CYS A 223 -57.79 19.89 -32.98
CA CYS A 223 -56.57 19.25 -32.51
C CYS A 223 -56.93 18.29 -31.36
N GLY A 224 -56.42 17.06 -31.43
CA GLY A 224 -56.68 16.04 -30.42
C GLY A 224 -56.15 16.45 -29.04
N ASP A 225 -56.43 15.67 -28.00
CA ASP A 225 -56.11 16.06 -26.61
C ASP A 225 -54.61 16.38 -26.35
N THR A 226 -53.69 15.94 -27.22
CA THR A 226 -52.23 16.08 -27.05
C THR A 226 -51.51 16.84 -28.16
N LEU A 227 -52.18 17.17 -29.27
CA LEU A 227 -51.63 17.99 -30.35
C LEU A 227 -52.30 19.36 -30.26
N VAL A 228 -51.53 20.45 -30.37
CA VAL A 228 -52.06 21.81 -30.23
C VAL A 228 -51.52 22.69 -31.35
N ASP A 229 -52.38 23.57 -31.86
CA ASP A 229 -52.04 24.66 -32.76
C ASP A 229 -51.37 25.79 -31.95
N CYS A 230 -50.07 25.99 -32.17
CA CYS A 230 -49.27 26.96 -31.43
C CYS A 230 -48.90 28.21 -32.23
N ASP A 231 -49.11 28.22 -33.55
CA ASP A 231 -48.80 29.35 -34.43
C ASP A 231 -50.06 30.04 -34.99
N GLY A 232 -51.23 29.44 -34.76
CA GLY A 232 -52.55 29.95 -35.11
C GLY A 232 -53.02 29.56 -36.51
N ASP A 233 -52.36 28.61 -37.18
CA ASP A 233 -52.81 28.07 -38.46
C ASP A 233 -53.85 26.95 -38.23
N PRO A 234 -55.11 27.13 -38.67
CA PRO A 234 -56.17 26.17 -38.43
C PRO A 234 -56.11 24.94 -39.35
N GLU A 235 -55.08 24.75 -40.18
CA GLU A 235 -54.98 23.63 -41.11
C GLU A 235 -54.02 22.51 -40.65
N ASP A 236 -53.19 22.75 -39.63
CA ASP A 236 -52.30 21.75 -39.01
C ASP A 236 -52.21 21.86 -37.48
N CYS A 237 -51.92 20.73 -36.82
CA CYS A 237 -51.67 20.68 -35.37
C CYS A 237 -50.21 20.29 -35.19
N GLU A 238 -49.36 21.29 -35.04
CA GLU A 238 -47.93 21.14 -35.27
C GLU A 238 -47.17 20.53 -34.09
N VAL A 239 -47.70 20.71 -32.88
CA VAL A 239 -46.94 20.51 -31.65
C VAL A 239 -47.63 19.48 -30.76
N ASN A 240 -46.92 18.41 -30.43
CA ASN A 240 -47.39 17.45 -29.44
C ASN A 240 -47.04 17.94 -28.03
N VAL A 241 -47.98 18.62 -27.38
CA VAL A 241 -47.79 19.17 -26.03
C VAL A 241 -47.66 18.09 -24.96
N ALA A 242 -47.93 16.82 -25.28
CA ALA A 242 -47.73 15.74 -24.33
C ALA A 242 -46.30 15.20 -24.28
N LEU A 243 -45.47 15.51 -25.29
CA LEU A 243 -44.13 14.92 -25.46
C LEU A 243 -43.04 15.93 -25.85
N ASP A 244 -43.39 17.09 -26.42
CA ASP A 244 -42.41 18.10 -26.81
C ASP A 244 -41.88 18.86 -25.58
N PRO A 245 -40.57 18.78 -25.28
CA PRO A 245 -39.97 19.51 -24.17
C PRO A 245 -40.02 21.04 -24.31
N ASN A 246 -40.25 21.60 -25.51
CA ASN A 246 -40.39 23.04 -25.69
C ASN A 246 -41.84 23.53 -25.59
N HIS A 247 -42.81 22.61 -25.52
CA HIS A 247 -44.25 22.92 -25.52
C HIS A 247 -45.03 22.01 -24.55
N CYS A 248 -44.45 21.70 -23.39
CA CYS A 248 -44.98 20.69 -22.49
C CYS A 248 -46.22 21.16 -21.73
N GLY A 249 -47.37 20.52 -21.98
CA GLY A 249 -48.67 20.89 -21.41
C GLY A 249 -49.31 22.13 -22.04
N GLY A 250 -48.65 22.77 -23.01
CA GLY A 250 -49.16 23.94 -23.73
C GLY A 250 -48.10 24.61 -24.61
N CYS A 251 -48.54 25.49 -25.50
CA CYS A 251 -47.66 26.23 -26.41
C CYS A 251 -46.65 27.11 -25.66
N ASP A 252 -45.39 27.10 -26.13
CA ASP A 252 -44.23 27.78 -25.56
C ASP A 252 -43.95 27.48 -24.07
N VAL A 253 -44.50 26.38 -23.54
CA VAL A 253 -44.19 25.92 -22.19
C VAL A 253 -42.95 25.04 -22.23
N ARG A 254 -41.79 25.66 -21.97
CA ARG A 254 -40.52 24.93 -21.93
C ARG A 254 -40.43 24.10 -20.66
N CYS A 255 -40.04 22.85 -20.84
CA CYS A 255 -39.84 21.90 -19.78
C CYS A 255 -38.45 22.06 -19.19
N GLU A 256 -38.33 22.95 -18.21
CA GLU A 256 -37.10 23.26 -17.49
C GLU A 256 -37.29 22.87 -16.02
N ILE A 257 -36.51 21.89 -15.56
CA ILE A 257 -36.41 21.50 -14.14
C ILE A 257 -35.03 21.91 -13.66
N GLN A 258 -34.94 22.42 -12.43
CA GLN A 258 -33.70 22.98 -11.91
C GLN A 258 -32.60 21.90 -11.79
N ASN A 259 -31.44 22.18 -12.40
CA ASN A 259 -30.25 21.30 -12.42
C ASN A 259 -30.56 19.84 -12.84
N ALA A 260 -31.49 19.66 -13.79
CA ALA A 260 -31.90 18.34 -14.24
C ALA A 260 -32.22 18.34 -15.74
N THR A 261 -32.05 17.17 -16.35
CA THR A 261 -32.63 16.89 -17.66
C THR A 261 -34.10 16.52 -17.47
N ALA A 262 -35.00 17.35 -18.00
CA ALA A 262 -36.44 17.15 -17.94
C ALA A 262 -36.96 16.51 -19.24
N LEU A 263 -37.99 15.67 -19.11
CA LEU A 263 -38.77 15.14 -20.21
C LEU A 263 -40.21 15.62 -20.09
N CYS A 264 -40.85 15.88 -21.24
CA CYS A 264 -42.28 16.03 -21.26
C CYS A 264 -42.96 14.66 -21.37
N ALA A 265 -43.79 14.31 -20.39
CA ALA A 265 -44.54 13.07 -20.37
C ALA A 265 -45.99 13.35 -20.02
N SER A 266 -46.91 13.01 -20.93
CA SER A 266 -48.36 13.23 -20.75
C SER A 266 -48.73 14.70 -20.46
N GLY A 267 -47.93 15.65 -20.97
CA GLY A 267 -48.17 17.09 -20.80
C GLY A 267 -47.74 17.65 -19.45
N ALA A 268 -46.98 16.87 -18.67
CA ALA A 268 -46.32 17.33 -17.46
C ALA A 268 -44.81 17.15 -17.59
N CYS A 269 -44.07 18.09 -17.00
CA CYS A 269 -42.64 17.95 -16.87
C CYS A 269 -42.30 16.89 -15.83
N SER A 270 -41.51 15.93 -16.26
CA SER A 270 -40.98 14.85 -15.43
C SER A 270 -39.46 14.95 -15.38
N LEU A 271 -38.90 14.72 -14.20
CA LEU A 271 -37.47 14.65 -13.98
C LEU A 271 -36.94 13.31 -14.53
N LEU A 272 -36.01 13.33 -15.49
CA LEU A 272 -35.40 12.10 -16.02
C LEU A 272 -34.13 11.74 -15.25
N LEU A 273 -33.22 12.71 -15.12
CA LEU A 273 -31.95 12.54 -14.42
C LEU A 273 -31.44 13.91 -13.97
N CYS A 274 -30.81 13.95 -12.80
CA CYS A 274 -30.10 15.12 -12.32
C CYS A 274 -28.87 15.43 -13.17
N ASP A 275 -28.57 16.71 -13.32
CA ASP A 275 -27.31 17.14 -13.90
C ASP A 275 -26.13 16.64 -13.04
N PRO A 276 -24.96 16.34 -13.63
CA PRO A 276 -23.81 15.85 -12.88
C PRO A 276 -23.45 16.74 -11.69
N GLY A 277 -23.42 16.16 -10.48
CA GLY A 277 -23.11 16.87 -9.24
C GLY A 277 -24.33 17.43 -8.49
N PHE A 278 -25.55 17.12 -8.94
CA PHE A 278 -26.79 17.44 -8.25
C PHE A 278 -27.61 16.18 -7.94
N GLY A 279 -28.44 16.26 -6.90
CA GLY A 279 -29.38 15.23 -6.48
C GLY A 279 -30.70 15.85 -6.02
N ASP A 280 -31.80 15.11 -6.17
CA ASP A 280 -33.11 15.37 -5.58
C ASP A 280 -33.14 14.69 -4.20
N CYS A 281 -32.93 15.48 -3.14
CA CYS A 281 -32.76 14.93 -1.79
C CYS A 281 -34.03 15.06 -0.93
N ASP A 282 -35.04 15.79 -1.38
CA ASP A 282 -36.36 15.84 -0.74
C ASP A 282 -37.41 14.93 -1.41
N GLY A 283 -37.09 14.40 -2.60
CA GLY A 283 -37.93 13.50 -3.39
C GLY A 283 -39.07 14.22 -4.11
N ASP A 284 -39.00 15.56 -4.21
CA ASP A 284 -39.98 16.37 -4.90
C ASP A 284 -39.48 16.75 -6.30
N GLU A 285 -39.93 15.98 -7.29
CA GLU A 285 -39.61 16.18 -8.71
C GLU A 285 -39.96 17.59 -9.22
N SER A 286 -40.83 18.33 -8.53
CA SER A 286 -41.23 19.68 -8.91
C SER A 286 -40.21 20.77 -8.54
N SER A 287 -39.35 20.53 -7.54
CA SER A 287 -38.22 21.40 -7.19
C SER A 287 -36.94 21.06 -7.96
N GLY A 288 -36.85 19.85 -8.53
CA GLY A 288 -35.73 19.41 -9.35
C GLY A 288 -34.61 18.77 -8.55
N CYS A 289 -33.35 19.02 -8.95
CA CYS A 289 -32.16 18.55 -8.23
C CYS A 289 -31.50 19.72 -7.51
N GLU A 290 -32.14 20.16 -6.43
CA GLU A 290 -31.81 21.35 -5.66
C GLU A 290 -30.51 21.20 -4.87
N THR A 291 -30.08 19.97 -4.59
CA THR A 291 -28.95 19.70 -3.69
C THR A 291 -27.67 19.41 -4.46
N SER A 292 -26.59 20.14 -4.15
CA SER A 292 -25.27 19.84 -4.71
C SER A 292 -24.62 18.67 -3.98
N VAL A 293 -24.49 17.53 -4.67
CA VAL A 293 -23.83 16.30 -4.17
C VAL A 293 -22.31 16.30 -4.39
N THR A 294 -21.70 17.49 -4.43
CA THR A 294 -20.24 17.68 -4.55
C THR A 294 -19.61 18.26 -3.30
N THR A 295 -20.40 18.41 -2.24
CA THR A 295 -19.97 19.04 -1.00
C THR A 295 -19.50 17.98 0.00
N VAL A 296 -18.80 18.38 1.05
CA VAL A 296 -18.43 17.45 2.13
C VAL A 296 -19.62 16.96 2.95
N ALA A 297 -20.76 17.65 2.90
CA ALA A 297 -21.99 17.26 3.59
C ALA A 297 -22.88 16.34 2.74
N GLU A 298 -22.79 16.48 1.42
CA GLU A 298 -23.57 15.77 0.42
C GLU A 298 -22.60 15.36 -0.69
N CYS A 299 -22.01 14.16 -0.62
CA CYS A 299 -20.94 13.72 -1.51
C CYS A 299 -21.32 12.46 -2.29
N GLY A 300 -21.52 12.64 -3.60
CA GLY A 300 -21.88 11.58 -4.54
C GLY A 300 -23.35 11.18 -4.49
N ASP A 301 -24.01 11.34 -3.35
CA ASP A 301 -25.43 11.04 -3.16
C ASP A 301 -26.00 11.83 -1.97
N CYS A 302 -27.33 11.85 -1.85
CA CYS A 302 -28.07 12.51 -0.78
C CYS A 302 -27.80 11.87 0.59
N GLY A 303 -27.51 12.70 1.59
CA GLY A 303 -27.22 12.31 2.97
C GLY A 303 -25.84 11.66 3.17
N VAL A 304 -24.98 11.63 2.14
CA VAL A 304 -23.63 11.07 2.23
C VAL A 304 -22.64 12.16 2.64
N ALA A 305 -22.46 12.32 3.94
CA ALA A 305 -21.44 13.22 4.48
C ALA A 305 -20.07 12.52 4.56
N CYS A 306 -19.01 13.22 4.13
CA CYS A 306 -17.65 12.76 4.32
C CYS A 306 -17.20 12.88 5.79
N GLY A 307 -16.32 11.96 6.19
CA GLY A 307 -15.70 11.94 7.51
C GLY A 307 -14.77 13.13 7.76
N ALA A 308 -14.36 13.29 9.02
CA ALA A 308 -13.49 14.38 9.41
C ALA A 308 -12.15 14.35 8.63
N SER A 309 -11.79 15.48 8.02
CA SER A 309 -10.59 15.67 7.18
C SER A 309 -10.59 14.97 5.82
N GLU A 310 -11.74 14.47 5.37
CA GLU A 310 -11.95 14.03 4.00
C GLU A 310 -12.44 15.19 3.12
N THR A 311 -12.29 15.04 1.81
CA THR A 311 -12.90 15.92 0.81
C THR A 311 -13.75 15.14 -0.18
N CYS A 312 -14.84 15.76 -0.60
CA CYS A 312 -15.60 15.24 -1.73
C CYS A 312 -14.85 15.53 -3.04
N THR A 313 -14.58 14.48 -3.80
CA THR A 313 -13.93 14.60 -5.11
C THR A 313 -14.95 14.96 -6.20
N SER A 314 -14.45 15.39 -7.37
CA SER A 314 -15.29 15.72 -8.53
C SER A 314 -16.09 14.54 -9.11
N ILE A 315 -15.83 13.32 -8.64
CA ILE A 315 -16.59 12.11 -9.00
C ILE A 315 -17.51 11.64 -7.85
N GLY A 316 -17.75 12.48 -6.83
CA GLY A 316 -18.67 12.15 -5.74
C GLY A 316 -18.14 11.14 -4.73
N GLN A 317 -16.81 11.06 -4.55
CA GLN A 317 -16.19 10.15 -3.58
C GLN A 317 -15.49 10.91 -2.46
N CYS A 318 -15.73 10.52 -1.21
CA CYS A 318 -14.97 10.98 -0.05
C CYS A 318 -13.57 10.38 -0.07
N ARG A 319 -12.53 11.22 -0.10
CA ARG A 319 -11.13 10.77 -0.12
C ARG A 319 -10.23 11.58 0.81
N CYS A 320 -9.20 10.91 1.28
CA CYS A 320 -8.10 11.49 2.03
C CYS A 320 -7.14 12.35 1.19
N GLY A 321 -6.44 13.28 1.86
CA GLY A 321 -5.26 13.97 1.30
C GLY A 321 -5.44 15.44 0.88
N ALA A 322 -6.46 16.15 1.37
CA ALA A 322 -6.70 17.54 0.98
C ALA A 322 -5.87 18.58 1.77
N ARG A 323 -4.61 18.31 2.10
CA ARG A 323 -3.71 19.37 2.58
C ARG A 323 -2.98 19.97 1.37
N PHE A 324 -3.34 21.22 1.07
CA PHE A 324 -2.79 22.10 0.02
C PHE A 324 -3.29 21.85 -1.42
N GLY A 325 -4.60 21.95 -1.65
CA GLY A 325 -5.14 22.19 -3.01
C GLY A 325 -4.93 21.06 -4.02
N GLY A 326 -4.59 19.85 -3.55
CA GLY A 326 -4.55 18.64 -4.36
C GLY A 326 -5.89 17.92 -4.36
N ILE A 327 -6.27 17.38 -5.52
CA ILE A 327 -7.34 16.37 -5.67
C ILE A 327 -7.02 15.16 -4.78
N GLY A 328 -7.93 14.84 -3.85
CA GLY A 328 -7.78 13.76 -2.86
C GLY A 328 -7.27 12.45 -3.50
N SER A 329 -5.99 12.18 -3.33
CA SER A 329 -5.31 11.03 -3.93
C SER A 329 -5.27 9.82 -2.99
N GLY A 330 -5.62 10.01 -1.72
CA GLY A 330 -5.66 8.95 -0.70
C GLY A 330 -6.86 8.02 -0.85
N PRO A 331 -6.93 6.92 -0.09
CA PRO A 331 -8.08 6.03 -0.08
C PRO A 331 -9.33 6.69 0.52
N ALA A 332 -10.50 6.09 0.29
CA ALA A 332 -11.71 6.37 1.07
C ALA A 332 -11.64 5.54 2.36
N CYS A 333 -11.88 6.16 3.51
CA CYS A 333 -11.83 5.45 4.79
C CYS A 333 -13.10 4.62 4.99
N LEU A 334 -12.96 3.41 5.54
CA LEU A 334 -14.08 2.51 5.74
C LEU A 334 -14.59 2.59 7.17
N GLY A 335 -15.91 2.75 7.34
CA GLY A 335 -16.56 2.70 8.64
C GLY A 335 -16.12 3.83 9.59
N SER A 336 -15.43 3.50 10.68
CA SER A 336 -15.02 4.45 11.73
C SER A 336 -13.55 4.89 11.64
N GLU A 337 -12.85 4.56 10.57
CA GLU A 337 -11.47 4.98 10.35
C GLU A 337 -11.39 6.51 10.14
N THR A 338 -10.29 7.11 10.60
CA THR A 338 -10.07 8.55 10.48
C THR A 338 -9.01 8.84 9.44
N CYS A 339 -9.25 9.88 8.64
CA CYS A 339 -8.29 10.33 7.65
C CYS A 339 -7.09 11.04 8.30
N CYS A 340 -5.91 10.42 8.23
CA CYS A 340 -4.68 10.90 8.83
C CYS A 340 -3.67 11.37 7.78
N GLY A 341 -4.08 12.35 6.98
CA GLY A 341 -3.32 12.86 5.83
C GLY A 341 -3.72 12.11 4.57
N ASP A 342 -2.81 11.31 4.01
CA ASP A 342 -3.02 10.56 2.76
C ASP A 342 -3.44 9.10 2.99
N ALA A 343 -3.63 8.69 4.25
CA ALA A 343 -3.99 7.34 4.64
C ALA A 343 -5.09 7.32 5.71
N CYS A 344 -5.84 6.23 5.74
CA CYS A 344 -6.83 5.95 6.77
C CYS A 344 -6.16 5.24 7.94
N ALA A 345 -6.47 5.67 9.16
CA ALA A 345 -6.01 5.04 10.38
C ALA A 345 -7.17 4.84 11.35
N ASP A 346 -7.25 3.67 11.97
CA ASP A 346 -8.17 3.43 13.07
C ASP A 346 -7.57 3.95 14.37
N LEU A 347 -8.04 5.11 14.82
CA LEU A 347 -7.52 5.74 16.03
C LEU A 347 -7.68 4.88 17.30
N GLN A 348 -8.51 3.84 17.28
CA GLN A 348 -8.73 2.95 18.42
C GLN A 348 -7.72 1.80 18.51
N ARG A 349 -7.07 1.46 17.38
CA ARG A 349 -6.29 0.21 17.24
C ARG A 349 -4.97 0.37 16.49
N ASP A 350 -4.79 1.45 15.75
CA ASP A 350 -3.56 1.72 15.00
C ASP A 350 -2.47 2.27 15.93
N PRO A 351 -1.37 1.52 16.17
CA PRO A 351 -0.27 1.99 17.02
C PRO A 351 0.50 3.18 16.43
N THR A 352 0.33 3.52 15.16
CA THR A 352 0.96 4.69 14.53
C THR A 352 0.12 5.96 14.61
N SER A 353 -1.16 5.85 14.95
CA SER A 353 -2.11 6.96 15.04
C SER A 353 -3.12 6.73 16.18
N CYS A 354 -2.62 6.46 17.39
CA CYS A 354 -3.49 6.09 18.52
C CYS A 354 -4.11 7.31 19.20
N GLY A 355 -5.44 7.39 19.20
CA GLY A 355 -6.21 8.52 19.75
C GLY A 355 -6.16 9.81 18.91
N ALA A 356 -5.11 10.02 18.13
CA ALA A 356 -4.98 11.11 17.17
C ALA A 356 -4.05 10.72 16.01
N CYS A 357 -4.24 11.39 14.86
CA CYS A 357 -3.41 11.16 13.68
C CYS A 357 -1.92 11.46 13.94
N GLY A 358 -1.06 10.48 13.64
CA GLY A 358 0.39 10.57 13.84
C GLY A 358 0.84 10.48 15.31
N ALA A 359 -0.08 10.24 16.25
CA ALA A 359 0.26 9.92 17.63
C ALA A 359 0.69 8.45 17.74
N ALA A 360 1.93 8.17 17.36
CA ALA A 360 2.48 6.82 17.45
C ALA A 360 2.76 6.43 18.91
N CYS A 361 2.43 5.20 19.26
CA CYS A 361 2.76 4.62 20.56
C CYS A 361 4.26 4.36 20.68
N ALA A 362 4.76 4.32 21.91
CA ALA A 362 6.15 4.01 22.17
C ALA A 362 6.49 2.55 21.75
N PRO A 363 7.77 2.22 21.51
CA PRO A 363 8.17 0.85 21.22
C PRO A 363 7.66 -0.14 22.29
N GLY A 364 6.97 -1.20 21.85
CA GLY A 364 6.40 -2.22 22.74
C GLY A 364 4.96 -1.97 23.21
N GLU A 365 4.39 -0.81 22.88
CA GLU A 365 2.99 -0.50 23.18
C GLU A 365 2.04 -0.90 22.03
N THR A 366 0.77 -1.13 22.38
CA THR A 366 -0.32 -1.35 21.42
C THR A 366 -1.40 -0.29 21.62
N CYS A 367 -2.07 0.10 20.53
CA CYS A 367 -3.21 1.00 20.65
C CYS A 367 -4.47 0.22 21.05
N ARG A 368 -5.11 0.64 22.14
CA ARG A 368 -6.39 0.11 22.59
C ARG A 368 -7.29 1.24 23.07
N ASP A 369 -8.51 1.26 22.55
CA ASP A 369 -9.54 2.23 22.93
C ASP A 369 -9.06 3.69 22.82
N GLY A 370 -8.20 3.95 21.83
CA GLY A 370 -7.63 5.28 21.56
C GLY A 370 -6.45 5.66 22.46
N GLN A 371 -5.88 4.70 23.19
CA GLN A 371 -4.81 4.92 24.14
C GLN A 371 -3.69 3.89 23.97
N CYS A 372 -2.45 4.35 24.00
CA CYS A 372 -1.30 3.46 23.99
C CYS A 372 -1.20 2.72 25.32
N ALA A 373 -1.12 1.39 25.26
CA ALA A 373 -1.11 0.52 26.42
C ALA A 373 -0.11 -0.64 26.27
N CYS A 374 0.43 -1.08 27.40
CA CYS A 374 1.37 -2.19 27.49
C CYS A 374 0.68 -3.57 27.45
N GLY A 375 1.12 -4.44 26.55
CA GLY A 375 0.82 -5.88 26.52
C GLY A 375 -0.59 -6.32 26.04
N PRO A 376 -0.78 -7.62 25.74
CA PRO A 376 -2.06 -8.20 25.29
C PRO A 376 -2.99 -8.39 26.49
N GLY A 377 -3.64 -7.31 26.95
CA GLY A 377 -4.56 -7.28 28.10
C GLY A 377 -5.36 -8.54 28.41
N ARG A 378 -4.76 -9.43 29.21
CA ARG A 378 -5.43 -10.48 29.97
C ARG A 378 -4.84 -10.49 31.38
N GLY A 379 -5.42 -9.66 32.24
CA GLY A 379 -5.57 -9.98 33.67
C GLY A 379 -4.32 -10.06 34.55
N GLY A 380 -3.28 -9.29 34.27
CA GLY A 380 -2.20 -9.01 35.22
C GLY A 380 -2.31 -7.58 35.75
N VAL A 381 -1.99 -7.36 37.04
CA VAL A 381 -1.88 -6.03 37.67
C VAL A 381 -0.95 -5.14 36.81
N GLY A 382 -1.52 -4.25 36.00
CA GLY A 382 -0.79 -3.40 35.04
C GLY A 382 -1.32 -3.43 33.59
N ALA A 383 -2.20 -4.37 33.24
CA ALA A 383 -2.85 -4.39 31.92
C ALA A 383 -3.78 -3.17 31.75
N GLY A 384 -3.30 -2.15 31.03
CA GLY A 384 -3.99 -0.86 30.84
C GLY A 384 -3.40 0.30 31.63
N ALA A 385 -2.24 0.13 32.28
CA ALA A 385 -1.51 1.25 32.83
C ALA A 385 -0.81 2.01 31.71
N PHE A 386 -1.11 3.31 31.60
CA PHE A 386 -0.24 4.27 30.90
C PHE A 386 1.13 4.18 31.57
N CYS A 387 2.10 3.55 30.90
CA CYS A 387 3.43 3.45 31.49
C CYS A 387 4.01 4.87 31.52
N GLY A 388 4.38 5.36 32.70
CA GLY A 388 5.28 6.51 32.84
C GLY A 388 6.76 6.16 32.56
N GLY A 389 7.00 4.98 31.97
CA GLY A 389 8.29 4.34 31.68
C GLY A 389 8.18 3.53 30.37
N ALA A 390 8.94 2.44 30.21
CA ALA A 390 8.93 1.62 28.99
C ALA A 390 8.28 0.25 29.16
N CYS A 391 7.77 -0.31 28.06
CA CYS A 391 7.21 -1.65 27.99
C CYS A 391 8.28 -2.68 27.63
N CYS A 392 8.70 -3.48 28.62
CA CYS A 392 9.67 -4.55 28.43
C CYS A 392 9.03 -5.89 28.81
N ASP A 393 8.99 -6.84 27.88
CA ASP A 393 8.40 -8.19 28.05
C ASP A 393 7.01 -8.19 28.72
N ASP A 394 6.09 -7.36 28.20
CA ASP A 394 4.71 -7.19 28.69
C ASP A 394 4.58 -6.60 30.11
N ALA A 395 5.63 -5.97 30.66
CA ALA A 395 5.62 -5.26 31.93
C ALA A 395 6.03 -3.78 31.77
N CYS A 396 5.36 -2.87 32.49
CA CYS A 396 5.85 -1.50 32.63
C CYS A 396 7.08 -1.53 33.55
N VAL A 397 8.22 -1.06 33.05
CA VAL A 397 9.45 -0.90 33.81
C VAL A 397 9.93 0.55 33.75
N ASP A 398 10.53 1.01 34.84
CA ASP A 398 11.14 2.33 34.91
C ASP A 398 12.58 2.24 34.40
N LEU A 399 12.83 2.72 33.18
CA LEU A 399 14.17 2.69 32.57
C LEU A 399 15.20 3.53 33.31
N ASP A 400 14.77 4.43 34.21
CA ASP A 400 15.68 5.29 34.98
C ASP A 400 16.22 4.60 36.22
N THR A 401 15.55 3.56 36.73
CA THR A 401 15.86 2.94 38.02
C THR A 401 15.87 1.41 38.01
N ASP A 402 15.35 0.76 36.97
CA ASP A 402 15.35 -0.69 36.83
C ASP A 402 16.72 -1.20 36.35
N VAL A 403 17.40 -1.95 37.23
CA VAL A 403 18.71 -2.57 36.98
C VAL A 403 18.68 -3.59 35.84
N ALA A 404 17.54 -4.22 35.56
CA ALA A 404 17.39 -5.18 34.48
C ALA A 404 17.04 -4.54 33.12
N ASN A 405 16.61 -3.27 33.12
CA ASN A 405 16.14 -2.55 31.94
C ASN A 405 16.66 -1.10 31.93
N CYS A 406 17.93 -0.90 32.23
CA CYS A 406 18.49 0.43 32.44
C CYS A 406 18.70 1.16 31.11
N GLY A 407 17.97 2.25 30.89
CA GLY A 407 18.02 3.07 29.66
C GLY A 407 17.34 2.45 28.44
N ALA A 408 17.22 1.12 28.37
CA ALA A 408 16.43 0.39 27.37
C ALA A 408 16.05 -1.02 27.86
N CYS A 409 15.04 -1.61 27.24
CA CYS A 409 14.60 -2.97 27.56
C CYS A 409 15.72 -4.00 27.37
N GLY A 410 15.90 -4.89 28.36
CA GLY A 410 16.91 -5.95 28.35
C GLY A 410 18.35 -5.46 28.56
N VAL A 411 18.58 -4.16 28.76
CA VAL A 411 19.89 -3.63 29.15
C VAL A 411 20.06 -3.78 30.65
N ARG A 412 20.73 -4.87 31.06
CA ARG A 412 21.00 -5.16 32.46
C ARG A 412 22.34 -4.57 32.88
N CYS A 413 22.38 -3.90 34.04
CA CYS A 413 23.64 -3.45 34.63
C CYS A 413 24.48 -4.61 35.17
N GLY A 414 25.80 -4.44 35.14
CA GLY A 414 26.78 -5.39 35.62
C GLY A 414 26.68 -5.63 37.12
N ASP A 415 27.41 -6.63 37.62
CA ASP A 415 27.36 -6.99 39.03
C ASP A 415 27.88 -5.84 39.92
N GLY A 416 27.07 -5.47 40.90
CA GLY A 416 27.35 -4.36 41.84
C GLY A 416 26.94 -2.97 41.34
N GLU A 417 26.44 -2.86 40.10
CA GLU A 417 25.98 -1.59 39.53
C GLU A 417 24.50 -1.28 39.86
N SER A 418 24.13 -0.02 39.71
CA SER A 418 22.75 0.46 39.84
C SER A 418 22.34 1.26 38.61
N CYS A 419 21.04 1.31 38.32
CA CYS A 419 20.50 2.18 37.29
C CYS A 419 20.16 3.55 37.89
N ASP A 420 20.78 4.62 37.38
CA ASP A 420 20.50 5.99 37.79
C ASP A 420 20.37 6.91 36.57
N GLY A 421 19.12 7.25 36.23
CA GLY A 421 18.81 8.14 35.10
C GLY A 421 19.05 7.49 33.74
N GLY A 422 18.80 6.18 33.62
CA GLY A 422 18.93 5.43 32.38
C GLY A 422 20.34 4.98 32.04
N GLU A 423 21.28 5.13 32.97
CA GLU A 423 22.66 4.73 32.81
C GLU A 423 23.10 3.82 33.97
N CYS A 424 23.76 2.72 33.64
CA CYS A 424 24.38 1.85 34.63
C CYS A 424 25.56 2.57 35.26
N ARG A 425 25.58 2.63 36.60
CA ARG A 425 26.61 3.32 37.36
C ARG A 425 27.16 2.47 38.48
N CYS A 426 28.47 2.57 38.65
CA CYS A 426 29.16 1.96 39.76
C CYS A 426 29.24 2.92 40.96
N GLY A 427 28.52 2.56 42.02
CA GLY A 427 28.67 3.08 43.37
C GLY A 427 27.92 4.35 43.78
N GLY A 428 27.44 4.36 45.04
CA GLY A 428 27.02 5.55 45.80
C GLY A 428 25.65 6.19 45.46
N THR A 429 25.07 6.88 46.46
CA THR A 429 23.91 7.77 46.28
C THR A 429 24.31 9.01 45.47
N ARG A 430 23.46 9.41 44.51
CA ARG A 430 23.57 10.59 43.61
C ARG A 430 24.67 11.59 43.98
N GLY A 431 25.80 11.51 43.27
CA GLY A 431 26.90 12.50 43.35
C GLY A 431 28.32 11.90 43.33
N SER A 432 28.47 10.63 43.72
CA SER A 432 29.76 9.91 43.73
C SER A 432 29.84 8.78 42.69
N ALA A 433 28.76 8.60 41.93
CA ALA A 433 28.59 7.49 41.02
C ALA A 433 29.46 7.64 39.77
N ARG A 434 30.21 6.60 39.45
CA ARG A 434 31.07 6.53 38.26
C ARG A 434 30.31 5.86 37.11
N PRO A 435 30.73 6.06 35.85
CA PRO A 435 30.22 5.30 34.72
C PRO A 435 30.32 3.79 34.96
N ALA A 436 29.53 3.01 34.21
CA ALA A 436 29.58 1.56 34.23
C ALA A 436 31.02 1.03 34.11
N CYS A 437 31.30 -0.04 34.84
CA CYS A 437 32.57 -0.74 34.81
C CYS A 437 32.81 -1.39 33.45
N GLY A 438 34.08 -1.62 33.11
CA GLY A 438 34.43 -2.35 31.90
C GLY A 438 33.87 -3.78 31.92
N PRO A 439 33.79 -4.45 30.75
CA PRO A 439 33.18 -5.77 30.62
C PRO A 439 33.89 -6.88 31.43
N THR A 440 35.09 -6.65 31.95
CA THR A 440 35.86 -7.58 32.79
C THR A 440 36.00 -7.11 34.24
N GLU A 441 35.42 -5.96 34.58
CA GLU A 441 35.53 -5.35 35.90
C GLU A 441 34.23 -5.54 36.68
N THR A 442 34.33 -5.65 38.00
CA THR A 442 33.20 -5.72 38.92
C THR A 442 33.11 -4.42 39.72
N CYS A 443 31.90 -3.92 39.95
CA CYS A 443 31.72 -2.74 40.77
C CYS A 443 31.87 -3.07 42.26
N CYS A 444 32.96 -2.61 42.86
CA CYS A 444 33.28 -2.78 44.27
C CYS A 444 32.98 -1.49 45.05
N THR A 445 31.70 -1.31 45.41
CA THR A 445 31.12 -0.18 46.18
C THR A 445 31.22 1.19 45.54
N ASP A 446 32.41 1.68 45.18
CA ASP A 446 32.67 2.98 44.54
C ASP A 446 33.84 2.96 43.53
N ALA A 447 34.39 1.77 43.26
CA ALA A 447 35.47 1.57 42.30
C ALA A 447 35.24 0.31 41.45
N CYS A 448 35.56 0.41 40.16
CA CYS A 448 35.65 -0.76 39.29
C CYS A 448 36.97 -1.48 39.56
N ALA A 449 36.90 -2.78 39.78
CA ALA A 449 38.06 -3.63 40.03
C ALA A 449 38.00 -4.89 39.17
N ASP A 450 39.12 -5.26 38.55
CA ASP A 450 39.26 -6.55 37.88
C ASP A 450 39.57 -7.62 38.93
N LEU A 451 38.59 -8.44 39.29
CA LEU A 451 38.78 -9.45 40.34
C LEU A 451 39.81 -10.53 39.98
N GLY A 452 40.24 -10.60 38.71
CA GLY A 452 41.27 -11.52 38.23
C GLY A 452 42.69 -11.03 38.45
N PHE A 453 42.90 -9.71 38.55
CA PHE A 453 44.23 -9.08 38.48
C PHE A 453 44.44 -7.89 39.41
N ASP A 454 43.39 -7.33 40.00
CA ASP A 454 43.48 -6.24 40.98
C ASP A 454 43.93 -6.79 42.34
N GLU A 455 45.11 -6.35 42.78
CA GLU A 455 45.70 -6.74 44.06
C GLU A 455 44.90 -6.27 45.28
N ALA A 456 44.07 -5.24 45.14
CA ALA A 456 43.20 -4.73 46.20
C ALA A 456 41.82 -5.41 46.24
N SER A 457 41.44 -6.16 45.20
CA SER A 457 40.15 -6.86 45.09
C SER A 457 40.28 -8.23 44.42
N CYS A 458 41.25 -9.04 44.87
CA CYS A 458 41.57 -10.31 44.25
C CYS A 458 40.57 -11.42 44.61
N GLY A 459 39.83 -11.92 43.62
CA GLY A 459 38.80 -12.95 43.80
C GLY A 459 37.50 -12.44 44.46
N GLY A 460 37.46 -11.17 44.86
CA GLY A 460 36.30 -10.54 45.46
C GLY A 460 36.60 -9.12 45.93
N CYS A 461 35.56 -8.29 46.02
CA CYS A 461 35.70 -6.89 46.41
C CYS A 461 36.34 -6.73 47.80
N GLY A 462 37.39 -5.91 47.88
CA GLY A 462 38.10 -5.61 49.13
C GLY A 462 38.99 -6.75 49.65
N ILE A 463 39.17 -7.83 48.88
CA ILE A 463 40.11 -8.90 49.21
C ILE A 463 41.50 -8.50 48.69
N GLY A 464 42.27 -7.83 49.54
CA GLY A 464 43.64 -7.44 49.22
C GLY A 464 44.63 -8.60 49.35
N CYS A 465 45.60 -8.68 48.44
CA CYS A 465 46.72 -9.60 48.56
C CYS A 465 47.73 -9.15 49.61
N GLY A 466 48.36 -10.12 50.28
CA GLY A 466 49.35 -9.87 51.31
C GLY A 466 50.68 -9.36 50.73
N PRO A 467 51.62 -8.89 51.58
CA PRO A 467 52.92 -8.41 51.13
C PRO A 467 53.68 -9.48 50.31
N GLY A 468 54.07 -9.14 49.09
CA GLY A 468 54.79 -10.03 48.18
C GLY A 468 53.91 -10.96 47.34
N GLU A 469 52.59 -10.84 47.45
CA GLU A 469 51.60 -11.55 46.63
C GLU A 469 51.04 -10.63 45.54
N PHE A 470 50.68 -11.20 44.40
CA PHE A 470 49.99 -10.53 43.30
C PHE A 470 48.68 -11.27 42.98
N CYS A 471 47.70 -10.56 42.42
CA CYS A 471 46.46 -11.19 42.02
C CYS A 471 46.59 -11.89 40.67
N ASN A 472 46.25 -13.18 40.62
CA ASN A 472 46.21 -13.92 39.37
C ASN A 472 45.02 -14.88 39.32
N ALA A 473 44.18 -14.70 38.32
CA ALA A 473 42.96 -15.47 38.11
C ALA A 473 42.05 -15.52 39.36
N GLY A 474 42.04 -14.43 40.13
CA GLY A 474 41.23 -14.30 41.35
C GLY A 474 41.78 -15.00 42.58
N ALA A 475 43.07 -15.35 42.59
CA ALA A 475 43.78 -15.83 43.76
C ALA A 475 45.05 -15.01 44.01
N CYS A 476 45.31 -14.66 45.26
CA CYS A 476 46.58 -14.09 45.68
C CYS A 476 47.67 -15.16 45.60
N GLN A 477 48.67 -14.93 44.76
CA GLN A 477 49.75 -15.86 44.49
C GLN A 477 51.10 -15.19 44.79
N CYS A 478 52.05 -15.97 45.31
CA CYS A 478 53.38 -15.45 45.66
C CYS A 478 54.29 -15.33 44.43
N GLY A 479 54.88 -14.16 44.17
CA GLY A 479 55.88 -13.99 43.10
C GLY A 479 56.18 -12.53 42.72
N THR A 480 57.08 -12.33 41.75
CA THR A 480 57.57 -10.99 41.36
C THR A 480 56.84 -10.35 40.20
N ASP A 481 56.18 -11.10 39.32
CA ASP A 481 55.42 -10.57 38.18
C ASP A 481 54.52 -11.67 37.57
N ALA A 482 53.35 -11.30 37.04
CA ALA A 482 52.34 -12.19 36.45
C ALA A 482 52.75 -12.90 35.13
N GLY A 483 54.04 -12.90 34.76
CA GLY A 483 54.52 -13.26 33.43
C GLY A 483 55.56 -14.37 33.32
N GLU A 484 56.14 -14.86 34.42
CA GLU A 484 57.06 -16.01 34.37
C GLU A 484 56.34 -17.31 34.76
N VAL A 485 56.39 -18.28 33.84
CA VAL A 485 55.81 -19.62 33.96
C VAL A 485 56.51 -20.37 35.10
N GLY A 486 56.08 -20.11 36.34
CA GLY A 486 56.66 -20.69 37.55
C GLY A 486 56.18 -20.12 38.89
N ALA A 487 55.51 -18.96 38.93
CA ALA A 487 55.14 -18.26 40.17
C ALA A 487 53.65 -18.37 40.55
N GLY A 488 53.07 -19.58 40.48
CA GLY A 488 51.70 -19.86 40.91
C GLY A 488 51.66 -20.80 42.11
N ARG A 489 52.46 -20.53 43.16
CA ARG A 489 52.54 -21.42 44.32
C ARG A 489 51.97 -20.73 45.55
N LEU A 490 50.88 -21.28 46.09
CA LEU A 490 50.54 -21.11 47.49
C LEU A 490 51.72 -21.61 48.30
N CYS A 491 52.31 -20.75 49.14
CA CYS A 491 53.39 -21.17 50.02
C CYS A 491 52.89 -22.27 50.96
N GLY A 492 53.72 -23.31 51.17
CA GLY A 492 53.40 -24.35 52.14
C GLY A 492 53.27 -23.78 53.55
N ALA A 493 52.65 -24.52 54.47
CA ALA A 493 52.35 -24.04 55.84
C ALA A 493 53.56 -23.57 56.69
N ALA A 494 54.80 -23.77 56.21
CA ALA A 494 56.05 -23.33 56.85
C ALA A 494 56.91 -22.41 55.94
N GLN A 495 56.34 -21.89 54.85
CA GLN A 495 57.05 -21.00 53.93
C GLN A 495 56.39 -19.61 53.91
N THR A 496 57.21 -18.58 53.90
CA THR A 496 56.80 -17.17 53.82
C THR A 496 57.01 -16.68 52.40
N CYS A 497 56.06 -15.92 51.84
CA CYS A 497 56.24 -15.29 50.54
C CYS A 497 57.22 -14.11 50.64
N CYS A 498 58.31 -14.15 49.86
CA CYS A 498 59.36 -13.13 49.90
C CYS A 498 59.56 -12.39 48.58
N GLY A 499 58.49 -12.21 47.80
CA GLY A 499 58.51 -11.55 46.50
C GLY A 499 59.14 -12.41 45.40
N THR A 500 60.34 -12.96 45.59
CA THR A 500 61.03 -13.84 44.61
C THR A 500 60.61 -15.31 44.67
N GLY A 501 59.70 -15.64 45.58
CA GLY A 501 59.18 -17.00 45.78
C GLY A 501 58.94 -17.32 47.26
N CYS A 502 58.47 -18.55 47.51
CA CYS A 502 58.23 -19.06 48.85
C CYS A 502 59.54 -19.49 49.52
N GLN A 503 59.92 -18.82 50.61
CA GLN A 503 61.15 -19.07 51.35
C GLN A 503 60.83 -19.70 52.70
N ASP A 504 61.63 -20.69 53.12
CA ASP A 504 61.56 -21.23 54.47
C ASP A 504 62.32 -20.29 55.40
N THR A 505 61.60 -19.40 56.08
CA THR A 505 62.22 -18.41 56.97
C THR A 505 62.83 -19.02 58.23
N ASP A 506 62.63 -20.31 58.50
CA ASP A 506 63.21 -21.01 59.64
C ASP A 506 64.57 -21.65 59.35
N ALA A 507 64.86 -21.92 58.06
CA ALA A 507 66.06 -22.63 57.62
C ALA A 507 66.86 -21.90 56.53
N ASP A 508 66.26 -20.99 55.77
CA ASP A 508 66.95 -20.27 54.70
C ASP A 508 67.85 -19.17 55.28
N ARG A 509 69.16 -19.32 55.07
CA ARG A 509 70.19 -18.35 55.46
C ARG A 509 69.98 -16.97 54.86
N MET A 510 69.34 -16.88 53.70
CA MET A 510 69.13 -15.64 52.95
C MET A 510 67.82 -14.94 53.32
N ASN A 511 66.95 -15.62 54.06
CA ASN A 511 65.62 -15.16 54.46
C ASN A 511 65.32 -15.54 55.93
N CYS A 512 66.32 -15.45 56.82
CA CYS A 512 66.23 -16.02 58.16
C CYS A 512 65.41 -15.16 59.12
N GLY A 513 64.27 -15.66 59.57
CA GLY A 513 63.31 -14.94 60.42
C GLY A 513 62.46 -13.91 59.66
N GLY A 514 62.71 -13.73 58.36
CA GLY A 514 62.00 -12.80 57.51
C GLY A 514 62.68 -12.63 56.15
N CYS A 515 61.91 -12.11 55.19
CA CYS A 515 62.39 -11.94 53.82
C CYS A 515 63.60 -10.99 53.73
N GLY A 516 64.64 -11.41 53.01
CA GLY A 516 65.86 -10.64 52.81
C GLY A 516 66.79 -10.54 54.03
N VAL A 517 66.47 -11.22 55.14
CA VAL A 517 67.33 -11.26 56.33
C VAL A 517 68.44 -12.28 56.11
N ARG A 518 69.63 -11.78 55.79
CA ARG A 518 70.80 -12.61 55.47
C ARG A 518 71.67 -12.81 56.70
N CYS A 519 71.94 -14.06 57.06
CA CYS A 519 72.88 -14.34 58.15
C CYS A 519 74.32 -14.01 57.76
N GLY A 520 75.11 -13.59 58.76
CA GLY A 520 76.50 -13.21 58.61
C GLY A 520 77.39 -14.35 58.09
N ARG A 521 78.67 -14.03 57.84
CA ARG A 521 79.66 -15.07 57.49
C ARG A 521 79.82 -16.03 58.67
N GLY A 522 79.61 -17.33 58.44
CA GLY A 522 79.71 -18.38 59.49
C GLY A 522 78.41 -18.72 60.21
N GLU A 523 77.33 -18.00 59.96
CA GLU A 523 76.02 -18.23 60.58
C GLU A 523 75.08 -19.02 59.66
N ARG A 524 74.25 -19.88 60.26
CA ARG A 524 73.13 -20.58 59.62
C ARG A 524 71.80 -20.10 60.19
N CYS A 525 70.73 -20.24 59.41
CA CYS A 525 69.40 -20.04 59.95
C CYS A 525 68.94 -21.27 60.73
N ALA A 526 68.45 -21.06 61.95
CA ALA A 526 67.88 -22.12 62.77
C ALA A 526 66.71 -21.59 63.60
N GLY A 527 65.49 -21.97 63.20
CA GLY A 527 64.25 -21.54 63.86
C GLY A 527 64.04 -20.03 63.78
N GLY A 528 64.30 -19.46 62.60
CA GLY A 528 64.06 -18.04 62.31
C GLY A 528 65.11 -17.09 62.89
N ALA A 529 66.24 -17.59 63.39
CA ALA A 529 67.32 -16.77 63.90
C ALA A 529 68.68 -17.21 63.34
N CYS A 530 69.51 -16.22 62.98
CA CYS A 530 70.90 -16.46 62.61
C CYS A 530 71.69 -16.90 63.82
N ARG A 531 72.29 -18.10 63.73
CA ARG A 531 73.10 -18.69 64.79
C ARG A 531 74.42 -19.17 64.21
N CYS A 532 75.52 -19.03 64.94
CA CYS A 532 76.81 -19.59 64.55
C CYS A 532 76.65 -21.11 64.31
N GLY A 533 77.00 -21.57 63.11
CA GLY A 533 76.88 -22.98 62.76
C GLY A 533 78.03 -23.78 63.36
N SER A 534 77.73 -24.87 64.07
CA SER A 534 78.69 -25.96 64.23
C SER A 534 78.96 -26.52 62.83
N ALA A 535 80.20 -26.43 62.34
CA ALA A 535 80.61 -26.81 60.98
C ALA A 535 79.94 -28.11 60.49
N SER A 536 78.90 -27.99 59.66
CA SER A 536 78.40 -29.07 58.82
C SER A 536 78.88 -28.79 57.41
N ALA A 537 79.70 -29.71 56.89
CA ALA A 537 80.32 -29.63 55.59
C ALA A 537 79.26 -29.50 54.47
N ASP A 538 79.20 -28.33 53.85
CA ASP A 538 78.67 -28.18 52.50
C ASP A 538 79.89 -28.13 51.54
N PRO A 539 80.01 -28.98 50.51
CA PRO A 539 81.26 -29.14 49.75
C PRO A 539 81.61 -27.98 48.80
N GLY A 540 80.89 -26.87 48.83
CA GLY A 540 80.92 -25.84 47.79
C GLY A 540 81.85 -24.65 48.02
N ASP A 541 82.16 -24.28 49.27
CA ASP A 541 82.93 -23.07 49.55
C ASP A 541 84.26 -23.40 50.24
N GLY A 542 85.35 -23.18 49.49
CA GLY A 542 86.72 -23.42 49.93
C GLY A 542 87.12 -22.58 51.13
N ALA A 543 87.28 -23.27 52.27
CA ALA A 543 88.09 -22.95 53.46
C ALA A 543 87.99 -21.55 54.10
N LEU A 544 87.92 -21.52 55.44
CA LEU A 544 88.97 -20.96 56.29
C LEU A 544 88.57 -21.11 57.78
N CYS A 545 89.46 -21.67 58.58
CA CYS A 545 89.37 -21.72 60.05
C CYS A 545 89.42 -20.32 60.72
N SER A 546 89.31 -19.22 59.98
CA SER A 546 89.31 -17.85 60.53
C SER A 546 87.96 -17.41 61.11
N VAL A 547 86.88 -18.15 60.86
CA VAL A 547 85.52 -17.77 61.28
C VAL A 547 85.19 -18.27 62.71
N VAL A 548 85.98 -19.21 63.25
CA VAL A 548 85.81 -19.70 64.62
C VAL A 548 86.16 -18.61 65.64
N GLU A 549 87.17 -17.76 65.36
CA GLU A 549 87.57 -16.70 66.29
C GLU A 549 86.54 -15.57 66.41
N GLU A 550 85.93 -15.11 65.30
CA GLU A 550 84.95 -14.00 65.34
C GLU A 550 83.64 -14.38 66.06
N CYS A 551 83.14 -15.61 65.88
CA CYS A 551 81.99 -16.11 66.64
C CYS A 551 82.33 -16.33 68.13
N CYS A 552 83.50 -16.91 68.46
CA CYS A 552 83.94 -17.13 69.85
C CYS A 552 84.08 -15.82 70.64
N LEU A 553 84.57 -14.74 70.02
CA LEU A 553 84.70 -13.40 70.62
C LEU A 553 83.34 -12.78 70.98
N SER A 554 82.31 -12.97 70.15
CA SER A 554 80.95 -12.46 70.44
C SER A 554 80.27 -13.17 71.62
N MET A 555 80.66 -14.42 71.90
CA MET A 555 80.19 -15.22 73.04
C MET A 555 81.10 -15.14 74.28
N GLY A 556 82.14 -14.29 74.26
CA GLY A 556 83.02 -14.05 75.41
C GLY A 556 84.07 -15.13 75.69
N VAL A 557 84.39 -16.00 74.73
CA VAL A 557 85.36 -17.11 74.89
C VAL A 557 86.73 -16.68 74.36
N THR A 558 87.77 -16.68 75.21
CA THR A 558 89.09 -16.09 74.91
C THR A 558 90.07 -17.00 74.17
N GLN A 559 89.77 -18.28 73.93
CA GLN A 559 90.59 -19.20 73.11
C GLN A 559 89.76 -20.43 72.69
N CYS A 560 89.71 -20.72 71.38
CA CYS A 560 89.00 -21.87 70.81
C CYS A 560 90.03 -22.82 70.15
N ALA A 561 90.23 -24.03 70.69
CA ALA A 561 91.25 -24.97 70.20
C ALA A 561 90.67 -25.99 69.20
N SER A 562 89.35 -26.16 69.14
CA SER A 562 88.66 -26.90 68.08
C SER A 562 87.15 -26.58 68.05
N SER A 563 86.45 -27.03 67.01
CA SER A 563 84.99 -26.89 66.85
C SER A 563 84.15 -27.55 67.97
N ARG A 564 84.76 -28.34 68.87
CA ARG A 564 84.09 -28.97 70.01
C ARG A 564 83.87 -28.03 71.19
N ASP A 565 84.58 -26.90 71.25
CA ASP A 565 84.49 -25.96 72.38
C ASP A 565 83.27 -25.02 72.28
N CYS A 566 82.48 -25.09 71.20
CA CYS A 566 81.33 -24.23 70.90
C CYS A 566 79.98 -24.97 70.85
N SER A 567 79.89 -26.20 71.39
CA SER A 567 78.63 -26.98 71.40
C SER A 567 77.76 -26.67 72.61
#